data_AF-A0A9D6TTR2-F1
#
_entry.id   AF-A0A9D6TTR2-F1
#
_cell.length_a   1.000
_cell.length_b   1.000
_cell.length_c   1.000
_cell.angle_alpha   90.00
_cell.angle_beta   90.00
_cell.angle_gamma   90.00
#
_symmetry.space_group_name_H-M   'P 1'
#
loop_
_entity.id
_entity.type
_entity.pdbx_description
1 polymer ?
#
loop_
_entity_poly.entity_id
_entity_poly.type
_entity_poly.pdbx_seq_one_letter_code
_entity_poly.pdbx_strand_id
1 'polypeptide(L)'
;MNAERPGYWDIVIAYIREGHRAWKAGDVGYGVEVERALGLSDMEGHRFIQYLEGLGLVEYEQATNALGAFHLLPKGLAFAERMPDIEDLLAEQTKAIRVGQAGEAEKRQAGFSLRDEMLKTAVNKGADVAIQNASSIWTFMRTVYSWLPQDWRHL
;
A
#
# COMPACT_ATOMS: atom_id res chain seq x y z
N MET A 1 10.86 -17.27 -16.32
CA MET A 1 9.82 -16.27 -16.01
C MET A 1 10.49 -15.20 -15.18
N ASN A 2 10.65 -13.98 -15.70
CA ASN A 2 11.05 -12.86 -14.85
C ASN A 2 9.87 -12.58 -13.92
N ALA A 3 10.00 -12.89 -12.62
CA ALA A 3 9.10 -12.33 -11.64
C ALA A 3 9.22 -10.81 -11.77
N GLU A 4 8.14 -10.11 -12.13
CA GLU A 4 8.12 -8.65 -12.09
C GLU A 4 8.55 -8.21 -10.69
N ARG A 5 9.53 -7.31 -10.62
CA ARG A 5 9.97 -6.76 -9.33
C ARG A 5 8.75 -6.13 -8.63
N PRO A 6 8.57 -6.34 -7.31
CA PRO A 6 7.48 -5.74 -6.59
C PRO A 6 7.56 -4.21 -6.68
N GLY A 7 6.40 -3.57 -6.85
CA GLY A 7 6.31 -2.12 -6.83
C GLY A 7 6.51 -1.58 -5.42
N TYR A 8 6.80 -0.28 -5.31
CA TYR A 8 7.01 0.40 -4.03
C TYR A 8 5.88 0.11 -3.01
N TRP A 9 4.62 0.22 -3.43
CA TRP A 9 3.47 -0.03 -2.56
C TRP A 9 3.30 -1.49 -2.15
N ASP A 10 3.75 -2.43 -2.99
CA ASP A 10 3.72 -3.86 -2.64
C ASP A 10 4.68 -4.13 -1.47
N ILE A 11 5.85 -3.49 -1.50
CA ILE A 11 6.83 -3.57 -0.42
C ILE A 11 6.27 -2.93 0.86
N VAL A 12 5.74 -1.69 0.79
CA VAL A 12 5.12 -1.02 1.95
C VAL A 12 4.06 -1.91 2.60
N ILE A 13 3.11 -2.42 1.81
CA ILE A 13 2.01 -3.24 2.32
C ILE A 13 2.53 -4.52 2.97
N ALA A 14 3.56 -5.16 2.40
CA ALA A 14 4.14 -6.36 2.97
C ALA A 14 4.75 -6.12 4.36
N TYR A 15 5.51 -5.03 4.53
CA TYR A 15 6.03 -4.63 5.84
C TYR A 15 4.93 -4.32 6.84
N ILE A 16 3.89 -3.60 6.42
CA ILE A 16 2.75 -3.26 7.28
C ILE A 16 1.99 -4.53 7.71
N ARG A 17 1.76 -5.48 6.79
CA ARG A 17 1.10 -6.75 7.10
C ARG A 17 1.92 -7.61 8.05
N GLU A 18 3.23 -7.67 7.86
CA GLU A 18 4.13 -8.41 8.76
C GLU A 18 4.15 -7.79 10.16
N GLY A 19 4.33 -6.47 10.26
CA GLY A 19 4.29 -5.79 11.55
C GLY A 19 2.93 -5.94 12.25
N HIS A 20 1.82 -5.98 11.51
CA HIS A 20 0.49 -6.17 12.07
C HIS A 20 0.25 -7.62 12.54
N ARG A 21 0.77 -8.60 11.79
CA ARG A 21 0.79 -10.01 12.22
C ARG A 21 1.53 -10.15 13.54
N ALA A 22 2.74 -9.57 13.63
CA ALA A 22 3.56 -9.60 14.83
C ALA A 22 2.87 -8.92 16.02
N TRP A 23 2.29 -7.73 15.81
CA TRP A 23 1.53 -7.03 16.84
C TRP A 23 0.38 -7.86 17.40
N LYS A 24 -0.41 -8.51 16.52
CA LYS A 24 -1.50 -9.42 16.95
C LYS A 24 -1.01 -10.63 17.74
N ALA A 25 0.22 -11.08 17.48
CA ALA A 25 0.84 -12.20 18.18
C ALA A 25 1.57 -11.77 19.48
N GLY A 26 1.70 -10.47 19.76
CA GLY A 26 2.51 -9.96 20.86
C GLY A 26 4.01 -10.12 20.63
N ASP A 27 4.46 -10.05 19.37
CA ASP A 27 5.84 -10.28 18.92
C ASP A 27 6.40 -9.09 18.12
N VAL A 28 7.63 -9.20 17.63
CA VAL A 28 8.29 -8.27 16.69
C VAL A 28 8.08 -8.73 15.23
N GLY A 29 8.02 -7.77 14.31
CA GLY A 29 8.03 -8.07 12.87
C GLY A 29 9.45 -8.29 12.37
N TYR A 30 9.63 -9.19 11.39
CA TYR A 30 10.95 -9.48 10.82
C TYR A 30 11.04 -9.05 9.35
N GLY A 31 11.72 -7.93 9.09
CA GLY A 31 11.90 -7.38 7.75
C GLY A 31 12.60 -8.36 6.80
N VAL A 32 13.52 -9.18 7.31
CA VAL A 32 14.24 -10.21 6.55
C VAL A 32 13.29 -11.22 5.90
N GLU A 33 12.17 -11.55 6.55
CA GLU A 33 11.18 -12.48 5.99
C GLU A 33 10.42 -11.83 4.82
N VAL A 34 10.08 -10.56 4.98
CA VAL A 34 9.45 -9.74 3.92
C VAL A 34 10.39 -9.62 2.72
N GLU A 35 11.65 -9.27 2.96
CA GLU A 35 12.68 -9.11 1.93
C GLU A 35 12.88 -10.40 1.13
N ARG A 36 13.02 -11.54 1.82
CA ARG A 36 13.16 -12.85 1.18
C ARG A 36 11.94 -13.20 0.33
N ALA A 37 10.72 -12.96 0.85
CA ALA A 37 9.49 -13.23 0.11
C ALA A 37 9.36 -12.37 -1.15
N LEU A 38 9.91 -11.15 -1.12
CA LEU A 38 9.86 -10.18 -2.21
C LEU A 38 11.10 -10.20 -3.12
N GLY A 39 12.10 -11.04 -2.82
CA GLY A 39 13.37 -11.10 -3.56
C GLY A 39 14.20 -9.82 -3.45
N LEU A 40 14.08 -9.08 -2.35
CA LEU A 40 14.89 -7.90 -2.06
C LEU A 40 16.23 -8.32 -1.47
N SER A 41 17.29 -7.56 -1.77
CA SER A 41 18.57 -7.69 -1.07
C SER A 41 18.49 -7.07 0.33
N ASP A 42 19.34 -7.54 1.25
CA ASP A 42 19.45 -7.01 2.63
C ASP A 42 19.65 -5.48 2.64
N MET A 43 20.41 -4.94 1.68
CA MET A 43 20.65 -3.50 1.54
C MET A 43 19.42 -2.73 1.03
N GLU A 44 18.62 -3.33 0.15
CA GLU A 44 17.33 -2.76 -0.27
C GLU A 44 16.34 -2.78 0.90
N GLY A 45 16.27 -3.89 1.62
CA GLY A 45 15.43 -4.05 2.80
C GLY A 45 15.72 -3.06 3.93
N HIS A 46 16.99 -2.96 4.35
CA HIS A 46 17.41 -2.03 5.39
C HIS A 46 17.09 -0.57 5.04
N ARG A 47 17.36 -0.16 3.80
CA ARG A 47 17.00 1.20 3.31
C ARG A 47 15.48 1.42 3.31
N PHE A 48 14.71 0.37 3.04
CA PHE A 48 13.26 0.46 3.02
C PHE A 48 12.68 0.61 4.43
N ILE A 49 13.21 -0.12 5.42
CA ILE A 49 12.79 0.04 6.83
C ILE A 49 13.08 1.47 7.31
N GLN A 50 14.29 2.00 7.08
CA GLN A 50 14.63 3.39 7.44
C GLN A 50 13.68 4.40 6.79
N TYR A 51 13.26 4.13 5.55
CA TYR A 51 12.29 4.96 4.87
C TYR A 51 10.90 4.88 5.52
N LEU A 52 10.43 3.68 5.91
CA LEU A 52 9.18 3.50 6.65
C LEU A 52 9.21 4.16 8.04
N GLU A 53 10.37 4.16 8.70
CA GLU A 53 10.59 4.92 9.94
C GLU A 53 10.46 6.42 9.70
N GLY A 54 11.06 6.94 8.62
CA GLY A 54 10.92 8.35 8.22
C GLY A 54 9.47 8.76 7.93
N LEU A 55 8.62 7.80 7.55
CA LEU A 55 7.17 8.01 7.38
C LEU A 55 6.37 7.87 8.69
N GLY A 56 7.02 7.48 9.79
CA GLY A 56 6.41 7.20 11.09
C GLY A 56 5.49 5.98 11.08
N LEU A 57 5.73 5.02 10.17
CA LEU A 57 4.92 3.80 10.05
C LEU A 57 5.46 2.66 10.91
N VAL A 58 6.78 2.57 11.02
CA VAL A 58 7.47 1.53 11.78
C VAL A 58 8.57 2.15 12.65
N GLU A 59 9.08 1.38 13.59
CA GLU A 59 10.27 1.70 14.39
C GLU A 59 11.15 0.46 14.47
N TYR A 60 12.46 0.65 14.29
CA TYR A 60 13.46 -0.41 14.39
C TYR A 60 13.61 -0.87 15.84
N GLU A 61 13.50 -2.19 16.07
CA GLU A 61 13.67 -2.76 17.40
C GLU A 61 15.16 -3.03 17.67
N GLN A 62 15.78 -2.16 18.46
CA GLN A 62 17.22 -2.20 18.73
C GLN A 62 17.62 -3.16 19.86
N ALA A 63 16.69 -3.53 20.75
CA ALA A 63 16.98 -4.40 21.89
C ALA A 63 17.09 -5.88 21.49
N THR A 64 16.55 -6.25 20.34
CA THR A 64 16.62 -7.61 19.83
C THR A 64 17.86 -7.76 18.96
N ASN A 65 18.73 -8.74 19.24
CA ASN A 65 19.87 -9.10 18.38
C ASN A 65 19.45 -9.69 17.00
N ALA A 66 18.19 -9.50 16.60
CA ALA A 66 17.63 -9.98 15.35
C ALA A 66 17.71 -8.86 14.30
N LEU A 67 18.41 -9.15 13.20
CA LEU A 67 18.51 -8.24 12.06
C LEU A 67 17.11 -7.97 11.47
N GLY A 68 16.79 -6.69 11.26
CA GLY A 68 15.53 -6.28 10.66
C GLY A 68 14.30 -6.44 11.55
N ALA A 69 14.48 -6.57 12.88
CA ALA A 69 13.36 -6.54 13.81
C ALA A 69 12.73 -5.13 13.85
N PHE A 70 11.40 -5.05 13.81
CA PHE A 70 10.68 -3.78 13.85
C PHE A 70 9.30 -3.91 14.51
N HIS A 71 8.76 -2.78 14.95
CA HIS A 71 7.39 -2.63 15.42
C HIS A 71 6.60 -1.67 14.53
N LEU A 72 5.29 -1.86 14.45
CA LEU A 72 4.41 -0.83 13.89
C LEU A 72 4.22 0.29 14.91
N LEU A 73 4.38 1.52 14.44
CA LEU A 73 3.97 2.71 15.18
C LEU A 73 2.44 2.87 15.10
N PRO A 74 1.81 3.71 15.95
CA PRO A 74 0.34 3.90 15.94
C PRO A 74 -0.23 4.22 14.55
N LYS A 75 0.51 4.99 13.75
CA LYS A 75 0.14 5.32 12.37
C LYS A 75 0.19 4.10 11.44
N GLY A 76 1.21 3.25 11.58
CA GLY A 76 1.32 1.98 10.85
C GLY A 76 0.22 0.99 11.23
N LEU A 77 -0.12 0.91 12.52
CA LEU A 77 -1.24 0.10 13.02
C LEU A 77 -2.58 0.56 12.45
N ALA A 78 -2.89 1.86 12.56
CA ALA A 78 -4.12 2.42 12.00
C ALA A 78 -4.23 2.19 10.48
N PHE A 79 -3.10 2.25 9.77
CA PHE A 79 -3.07 1.91 8.35
C PHE A 79 -3.32 0.41 8.09
N ALA A 80 -2.72 -0.47 8.88
CA ALA A 80 -2.91 -1.92 8.77
C ALA A 80 -4.36 -2.34 9.02
N GLU A 81 -5.01 -1.76 10.04
CA GLU A 81 -6.40 -2.06 10.41
C GLU A 81 -7.38 -1.65 9.31
N ARG A 82 -7.09 -0.57 8.59
CA ARG A 82 -7.93 -0.05 7.49
C ARG A 82 -7.55 -0.58 6.11
N MET A 83 -6.48 -1.37 6.00
CA MET A 83 -6.02 -1.90 4.73
C MET A 83 -7.10 -2.72 4.00
N PRO A 84 -7.87 -3.61 4.66
CA PRO A 84 -8.93 -4.36 3.98
C PRO A 84 -9.97 -3.45 3.31
N ASP A 85 -10.42 -2.40 4.02
CA ASP A 85 -11.39 -1.43 3.48
C ASP A 85 -10.82 -0.68 2.26
N ILE A 86 -9.53 -0.33 2.28
CA ILE A 86 -8.83 0.30 1.15
C ILE A 86 -8.71 -0.65 -0.03
N GLU A 87 -8.38 -1.92 0.21
CA GLU A 87 -8.23 -2.94 -0.82
C GLU A 87 -9.56 -3.26 -1.50
N ASP A 88 -10.65 -3.38 -0.74
CA ASP A 88 -12.00 -3.59 -1.27
C ASP A 88 -12.43 -2.41 -2.16
N LEU A 89 -12.23 -1.19 -1.68
CA LEU A 89 -12.52 0.02 -2.43
C LEU A 89 -11.71 0.11 -3.74
N LEU A 90 -10.40 -0.17 -3.67
CA LEU A 90 -9.54 -0.21 -4.85
C LEU A 90 -9.96 -1.32 -5.83
N ALA A 91 -10.44 -2.46 -5.34
CA ALA A 91 -10.92 -3.55 -6.18
C ALA A 91 -12.17 -3.14 -6.96
N GLU A 92 -13.15 -2.49 -6.31
CA GLU A 92 -14.33 -1.94 -6.97
C GLU A 92 -13.98 -0.89 -8.03
N GLN A 93 -13.11 0.07 -7.69
CA GLN A 93 -12.66 1.10 -8.62
C GLN A 93 -11.84 0.51 -9.78
N THR A 94 -11.02 -0.51 -9.52
CA THR A 94 -10.28 -1.21 -10.57
C THR A 94 -11.23 -1.98 -11.50
N LYS A 95 -12.30 -2.58 -10.97
CA LYS A 95 -13.35 -3.20 -11.79
C LYS A 95 -13.98 -2.17 -12.73
N ALA A 96 -14.28 -0.97 -12.22
CA ALA A 96 -14.80 0.13 -13.02
C ALA A 96 -13.84 0.57 -14.15
N ILE A 97 -12.54 0.64 -13.86
CA ILE A 97 -11.49 0.93 -14.84
C ILE A 97 -11.45 -0.15 -15.95
N ARG A 98 -11.56 -1.43 -15.58
CA ARG A 98 -11.46 -2.56 -16.53
C ARG A 98 -12.58 -2.55 -17.58
N VAL A 99 -13.80 -2.18 -17.19
CA VAL A 99 -14.96 -2.14 -18.10
C VAL A 99 -15.01 -0.88 -18.99
N GLY A 100 -14.11 0.08 -18.78
CA GLY A 100 -14.01 1.27 -19.61
C GLY A 100 -13.55 0.99 -21.05
N GLN A 101 -13.78 1.95 -21.94
CA GLN A 101 -13.53 1.80 -23.38
C GLN A 101 -12.07 2.08 -23.81
N ALA A 102 -11.20 2.48 -22.89
CA ALA A 102 -9.80 2.78 -23.19
C ALA A 102 -8.96 1.54 -23.52
N GLY A 103 -7.77 1.76 -24.09
CA GLY A 103 -6.81 0.69 -24.34
C GLY A 103 -6.22 0.10 -23.05
N GLU A 104 -5.77 -1.16 -23.10
CA GLU A 104 -5.28 -1.88 -21.92
C GLU A 104 -4.05 -1.24 -21.25
N ALA A 105 -3.19 -0.56 -22.01
CA ALA A 105 -2.06 0.18 -21.43
C ALA A 105 -2.55 1.37 -20.58
N GLU A 106 -3.55 2.09 -21.08
CA GLU A 106 -4.12 3.25 -20.38
C GLU A 106 -4.92 2.83 -19.15
N LYS A 107 -5.71 1.74 -19.24
CA LYS A 107 -6.39 1.14 -18.09
C LYS A 107 -5.40 0.74 -16.98
N ARG A 108 -4.29 0.10 -17.35
CA ARG A 108 -3.23 -0.24 -16.39
C ARG A 108 -2.68 1.01 -15.73
N GLN A 109 -2.35 2.04 -16.50
CA GLN A 109 -1.83 3.30 -15.96
C GLN A 109 -2.83 3.98 -15.01
N ALA A 110 -4.12 4.03 -15.37
CA ALA A 110 -5.17 4.57 -14.52
C ALA A 110 -5.29 3.78 -13.20
N GLY A 111 -5.22 2.44 -13.26
CA GLY A 111 -5.21 1.59 -12.07
C GLY A 111 -3.99 1.84 -11.17
N PHE A 112 -2.80 1.99 -11.75
CA PHE A 112 -1.59 2.35 -11.01
C PHE A 112 -1.71 3.72 -10.33
N SER A 113 -2.15 4.74 -11.07
CA SER A 113 -2.29 6.10 -10.54
C SER A 113 -3.36 6.19 -9.45
N LEU A 114 -4.47 5.48 -9.58
CA LEU A 114 -5.49 5.38 -8.54
C LEU A 114 -4.92 4.76 -7.27
N ARG A 115 -4.26 3.60 -7.40
CA ARG A 115 -3.65 2.89 -6.28
C ARG A 115 -2.61 3.76 -5.59
N ASP A 116 -1.76 4.45 -6.37
CA ASP A 116 -0.74 5.35 -5.84
C ASP A 116 -1.36 6.48 -5.01
N GLU A 117 -2.35 7.18 -5.54
CA GLU A 117 -2.96 8.32 -4.85
C GLU A 117 -3.70 7.90 -3.58
N MET A 118 -4.41 6.77 -3.62
CA MET A 118 -5.10 6.20 -2.45
C MET A 118 -4.11 5.84 -1.34
N LEU A 119 -3.06 5.08 -1.65
CA LEU A 119 -2.10 4.63 -0.64
C LEU A 119 -1.21 5.77 -0.14
N LYS A 120 -0.85 6.71 -1.03
CA LYS A 120 -0.14 7.94 -0.65
C LYS A 120 -0.98 8.80 0.29
N THR A 121 -2.28 8.92 0.04
CA THR A 121 -3.19 9.63 0.94
C THR A 121 -3.29 8.91 2.28
N ALA A 122 -3.42 7.58 2.28
CA ALA A 122 -3.50 6.78 3.49
C ALA A 122 -2.25 6.95 4.37
N VAL A 123 -1.06 6.89 3.77
CA VAL A 123 0.21 7.07 4.48
C VAL A 123 0.42 8.51 4.94
N ASN A 124 0.08 9.53 4.14
CA ASN A 124 0.41 10.91 4.51
C ASN A 124 -0.64 11.59 5.38
N LYS A 125 -1.92 11.27 5.18
CA LYS A 125 -3.06 11.93 5.82
C LYS A 125 -3.88 11.00 6.72
N GLY A 126 -3.64 9.70 6.66
CA GLY A 126 -4.37 8.69 7.41
C GLY A 126 -5.32 7.87 6.52
N ALA A 127 -5.48 6.60 6.86
CA ALA A 127 -6.27 5.65 6.09
C ALA A 127 -7.76 6.03 6.00
N ASP A 128 -8.35 6.51 7.10
CA ASP A 128 -9.72 7.03 7.11
C ASP A 128 -9.91 8.19 6.13
N VAL A 129 -8.92 9.08 6.06
CA VAL A 129 -8.95 10.23 5.15
C VAL A 129 -8.91 9.76 3.70
N ALA A 130 -8.16 8.70 3.38
CA ALA A 130 -8.14 8.12 2.04
C ALA A 130 -9.52 7.55 1.66
N ILE A 131 -10.13 6.77 2.56
CA ILE A 131 -11.45 6.16 2.35
C ILE A 131 -12.53 7.23 2.17
N GLN A 132 -12.57 8.24 3.06
CA GLN A 132 -13.54 9.33 3.00
C GLN A 132 -13.40 10.16 1.71
N ASN A 133 -12.16 10.33 1.22
CA ASN A 133 -11.87 11.09 0.01
C ASN A 133 -11.87 10.26 -1.28
N ALA A 134 -12.28 8.99 -1.24
CA ALA A 134 -12.31 8.11 -2.40
C ALA A 134 -13.07 8.73 -3.59
N SER A 135 -14.21 9.39 -3.33
CA SER A 135 -15.01 10.06 -4.37
C SER A 135 -14.30 11.27 -4.97
N SER A 136 -13.57 12.02 -4.16
CA SER A 136 -12.76 13.16 -4.62
C SER A 136 -11.58 12.68 -5.46
N ILE A 137 -10.89 11.62 -5.02
CA ILE A 137 -9.80 10.99 -5.77
C ILE A 137 -10.30 10.46 -7.11
N TRP A 138 -11.45 9.77 -7.14
CA TRP A 138 -12.07 9.31 -8.38
C TRP A 138 -12.44 10.47 -9.30
N THR A 139 -13.04 11.53 -8.76
CA THR A 139 -13.39 12.73 -9.54
C THR A 139 -12.15 13.37 -10.16
N PHE A 140 -11.04 13.44 -9.41
CA PHE A 140 -9.77 13.90 -9.95
C PHE A 140 -9.24 12.97 -11.05
N MET A 141 -9.27 11.65 -10.83
CA MET A 141 -8.87 10.66 -11.84
C MET A 141 -9.63 10.83 -13.15
N ARG A 142 -10.91 11.18 -13.11
CA ARG A 142 -11.71 11.46 -14.31
C ARG A 142 -11.30 12.72 -15.07
N THR A 143 -10.65 13.68 -14.42
CA THR A 143 -10.10 14.85 -15.12
C THR A 143 -8.90 14.46 -15.99
N VAL A 144 -8.15 13.44 -15.56
CA VAL A 144 -7.01 12.88 -16.29
C VAL A 144 -7.46 11.81 -17.31
N TYR A 145 -8.42 10.97 -16.92
CA TYR A 145 -8.95 9.85 -17.70
C TYR A 145 -10.44 10.05 -17.95
N SER A 146 -10.78 10.85 -18.96
CA SER A 146 -12.16 11.30 -19.23
C SER A 146 -13.14 10.17 -19.61
N TRP A 147 -12.63 9.01 -20.00
CA TRP A 147 -13.41 7.80 -20.31
C TRP A 147 -13.87 7.04 -19.06
N LEU A 148 -13.35 7.38 -17.88
CA LEU A 148 -13.78 6.76 -16.63
C LEU A 148 -15.25 7.10 -16.33
N PRO A 149 -16.03 6.11 -15.84
CA PRO A 149 -17.45 6.30 -15.55
C PRO A 149 -17.68 7.33 -14.44
N GLN A 150 -18.90 7.88 -14.38
CA GLN A 150 -19.27 8.92 -13.41
C GLN A 150 -19.02 8.48 -11.97
N ASP A 151 -19.34 7.22 -11.67
CA ASP A 151 -19.15 6.56 -10.39
C ASP A 151 -18.66 5.11 -10.65
N TRP A 152 -17.92 4.55 -9.70
CA TRP A 152 -17.46 3.16 -9.71
C TRP A 152 -18.43 2.21 -9.01
N ARG A 153 -19.33 2.71 -8.16
CA ARG A 153 -20.23 1.90 -7.31
C ARG A 153 -21.41 1.24 -8.03
N HIS A 154 -21.64 1.56 -9.30
CA HIS A 154 -22.85 1.18 -10.04
C HIS A 154 -22.56 0.38 -11.32
N LEU A 155 -21.48 -0.42 -11.33
CA LEU A 155 -20.98 -1.20 -12.47
C LEU A 155 -20.90 -2.70 -12.16
#